data_AF-A0A258EVS1-F1
#
_entry.id   AF-A0A258EVS1-F1
#
_cell.length_a   1.000
_cell.length_b   1.000
_cell.length_c   1.000
_cell.angle_alpha   90.00
_cell.angle_beta   90.00
_cell.angle_gamma   90.00
#
_symmetry.space_group_name_H-M   'P 1'
#
loop_
_entity.id
_entity.type
_entity.pdbx_description
1 polymer ?
#
loop_
_entity_poly.entity_id
_entity_poly.type
_entity_poly.pdbx_seq_one_letter_code
_entity_poly.pdbx_strand_id
1 'polypeptide(L)'
;MKWNSVIDKSLEVLRNSDRGYVLMDMYNNILTPEEAAFNKISVTPFNAMKFIQTQFSAMGLDISDKNVRIKLIALLEEFDRLQKDRFK
;
A
#
# COMPACT_ATOMS: atom_id res chain seq x y z
N MET A 1 -13.29 -6.87 7.60
CA MET A 1 -12.98 -6.88 6.15
C MET A 1 -11.53 -6.50 5.95
N LYS A 2 -10.76 -7.25 5.16
CA LYS A 2 -9.30 -7.10 5.01
C LYS A 2 -8.86 -5.97 4.06
N TRP A 3 -9.76 -5.49 3.20
CA TRP A 3 -9.44 -4.54 2.12
C TRP A 3 -9.00 -3.15 2.57
N ASN A 4 -9.77 -2.49 3.44
CA ASN A 4 -9.39 -1.16 3.94
C ASN A 4 -8.04 -1.21 4.66
N SER A 5 -7.81 -2.24 5.47
CA SER A 5 -6.53 -2.43 6.16
C SER A 5 -5.35 -2.60 5.19
N VAL A 6 -5.53 -3.33 4.07
CA VAL A 6 -4.49 -3.47 3.04
C VAL A 6 -4.23 -2.14 2.33
N ILE A 7 -5.27 -1.37 2.02
CA ILE A 7 -5.15 -0.05 1.41
C ILE A 7 -4.43 0.90 2.37
N ASP A 8 -4.88 0.99 3.62
CA ASP A 8 -4.28 1.85 4.65
C ASP A 8 -2.81 1.51 4.85
N LYS A 9 -2.48 0.21 4.97
CA LYS A 9 -1.09 -0.23 5.12
C LYS A 9 -0.25 0.07 3.88
N SER A 10 -0.82 -0.05 2.68
CA SER A 10 -0.14 0.30 1.44
C SER A 10 0.15 1.80 1.35
N LEU A 11 -0.79 2.64 1.79
CA LEU A 11 -0.60 4.09 1.88
C LEU A 11 0.44 4.47 2.94
N GLU A 12 0.44 3.79 4.08
CA GLU A 12 1.47 3.94 5.12
C GLU A 12 2.86 3.59 4.59
N VAL A 13 3.00 2.48 3.86
CA VAL A 13 4.25 2.08 3.20
C VAL A 13 4.73 3.14 2.22
N LEU A 14 3.84 3.68 1.38
CA LEU A 14 4.21 4.72 0.42
C LEU A 14 4.68 6.01 1.12
N ARG A 15 3.99 6.43 2.19
CA ARG A 15 4.34 7.65 2.95
C ARG A 15 5.68 7.52 3.66
N ASN A 16 5.99 6.34 4.19
CA ASN A 16 7.24 6.07 4.89
C ASN A 16 8.35 5.55 3.96
N SER A 17 8.07 5.39 2.67
CA SER A 17 9.09 4.91 1.73
C SER A 17 10.07 6.02 1.37
N ASP A 18 11.36 5.73 1.49
CA ASP A 18 12.42 6.55 0.94
C ASP A 18 13.09 5.81 -0.22
N ARG A 19 13.14 6.45 -1.39
CA ARG A 19 13.68 5.89 -2.65
C ARG A 19 13.12 4.50 -3.00
N GLY A 20 11.86 4.24 -2.64
CA GLY A 20 11.17 2.97 -2.91
C GLY A 20 11.43 1.85 -1.90
N TYR A 21 12.04 2.15 -0.76
CA TYR A 21 12.27 1.21 0.33
C TYR A 21 11.64 1.68 1.64
N VAL A 22 11.22 0.74 2.48
CA VAL A 22 10.81 0.96 3.87
C VAL A 22 11.69 0.13 4.79
N LEU A 23 11.94 0.60 6.01
CA LEU A 23 12.62 -0.19 7.03
C LEU A 23 11.57 -0.94 7.85
N MET A 24 11.76 -2.25 7.98
CA MET A 24 10.86 -3.11 8.75
C MET A 24 11.61 -3.85 9.86
N ASP A 25 10.97 -3.98 11.02
CA ASP A 25 11.45 -4.88 12.08
C ASP A 25 11.10 -6.35 11.80
N MET A 26 11.50 -7.24 12.71
CA MET A 26 11.22 -8.68 12.62
C MET A 26 9.71 -9.03 12.66
N TYR A 27 8.87 -8.10 13.09
CA TYR A 27 7.42 -8.27 13.20
C TYR A 27 6.65 -7.58 12.07
N ASN A 28 7.34 -7.06 11.04
CA ASN A 28 6.80 -6.30 9.92
C ASN A 28 6.19 -4.93 10.29
N ASN A 29 6.63 -4.33 11.40
CA ASN A 29 6.33 -2.93 11.69
C ASN A 29 7.26 -2.03 10.87
N ILE A 30 6.70 -0.96 10.31
CA ILE A 30 7.47 0.05 9.58
C ILE A 30 8.00 1.04 10.60
N LEU A 31 9.30 1.33 10.53
CA LEU A 31 9.98 2.23 11.45
C LEU A 31 10.80 3.24 10.66
N THR A 32 10.95 4.44 11.18
CA THR A 32 11.93 5.37 10.62
C THR A 32 13.36 4.97 11.03
N PRO A 33 14.40 5.40 10.30
CA PRO A 33 15.78 5.20 10.71
C PRO A 33 16.07 5.70 12.13
N GLU A 34 15.49 6.84 12.50
CA GLU A 34 15.64 7.47 13.82
C GLU A 34 15.01 6.63 14.92
N GLU A 35 13.79 6.14 14.71
CA GLU A 35 13.08 5.27 15.66
C GLU A 35 13.81 3.96 15.87
N ALA A 36 14.30 3.35 14.79
CA ALA A 36 15.07 2.10 14.86
C ALA A 36 16.38 2.29 15.64
N ALA A 37 17.10 3.39 15.38
CA ALA A 37 18.34 3.72 16.07
C ALA A 37 18.10 4.02 17.56
N PHE A 38 17.07 4.82 17.88
CA PHE A 38 16.74 5.20 19.26
C PHE A 38 16.33 3.98 20.11
N ASN A 39 15.46 3.14 19.57
CA ASN A 39 14.96 1.95 20.26
C ASN A 39 15.90 0.74 20.18
N LYS A 40 17.05 0.87 19.48
CA LYS A 40 18.02 -0.20 19.22
C LYS A 40 17.38 -1.45 18.60
N ILE A 41 16.42 -1.23 17.70
CA ILE A 41 15.71 -2.28 16.98
C ILE A 41 16.45 -2.57 15.68
N SER A 42 16.71 -3.85 15.42
CA SER A 42 17.25 -4.26 14.13
C SER A 42 16.15 -4.16 13.07
N VAL A 43 16.45 -3.43 11.99
CA VAL A 43 15.54 -3.25 10.86
C VAL A 43 16.20 -3.67 9.57
N THR A 44 15.38 -4.15 8.63
CA THR A 44 15.83 -4.57 7.30
C THR A 44 15.13 -3.72 6.25
N PRO A 45 15.85 -3.25 5.21
CA PRO A 45 15.22 -2.55 4.11
C PRO A 45 14.37 -3.51 3.27
N PHE A 46 13.17 -3.09 2.93
CA PHE A 46 12.23 -3.85 2.11
C PHE A 46 11.71 -3.00 0.96
N ASN A 47 11.56 -3.59 -0.22
CA ASN A 47 11.06 -2.88 -1.40
C ASN A 47 9.56 -2.58 -1.25
N ALA A 48 9.22 -1.29 -1.21
CA ALA A 48 7.85 -0.81 -0.96
C ALA A 48 6.86 -1.29 -2.04
N MET A 49 7.26 -1.25 -3.31
CA MET A 49 6.40 -1.70 -4.41
C MET A 49 6.09 -3.19 -4.33
N LYS A 50 7.12 -4.02 -4.08
CA LYS A 50 6.96 -5.47 -3.93
C LYS A 50 6.11 -5.82 -2.72
N PHE A 51 6.26 -5.08 -1.62
CA PHE A 51 5.40 -5.24 -0.44
C PHE A 51 3.93 -5.03 -0.81
N ILE A 52 3.59 -3.88 -1.42
CA ILE A 52 2.21 -3.54 -1.79
C ILE A 52 1.64 -4.59 -2.76
N GLN A 53 2.40 -4.97 -3.79
CA GLN A 53 1.99 -6.01 -4.73
C GLN A 53 1.66 -7.33 -4.04
N THR A 54 2.47 -7.73 -3.06
CA THR A 54 2.26 -8.97 -2.29
C THR A 54 0.97 -8.89 -1.47
N GLN A 55 0.71 -7.75 -0.81
CA GLN A 55 -0.50 -7.56 -0.01
C GLN A 55 -1.79 -7.63 -0.85
N PHE A 56 -1.80 -6.97 -2.02
CA PHE A 56 -2.95 -7.00 -2.92
C PHE A 56 -3.11 -8.36 -3.62
N SER A 57 -2.02 -9.04 -3.97
CA SER A 57 -2.06 -10.39 -4.55
C SER A 57 -2.62 -11.41 -3.56
N ALA A 58 -2.28 -11.30 -2.27
CA ALA A 58 -2.87 -12.11 -1.21
C ALA A 58 -4.40 -11.88 -1.05
N MET A 59 -4.91 -10.78 -1.62
CA MET A 59 -6.33 -10.47 -1.69
C MET A 59 -7.00 -10.85 -3.01
N GLY A 60 -6.27 -11.54 -3.89
CA GLY A 60 -6.77 -11.96 -5.20
C GLY A 60 -6.83 -10.84 -6.22
N LEU A 61 -6.19 -9.69 -5.97
CA LEU A 61 -6.07 -8.59 -6.92
C LEU A 61 -4.62 -8.37 -7.31
N ASP A 62 -4.28 -8.77 -8.51
CA ASP A 62 -2.96 -8.52 -9.06
C ASP A 62 -2.86 -7.09 -9.61
N ILE A 63 -2.48 -6.15 -8.74
CA ILE A 63 -2.21 -4.76 -9.15
C ILE A 63 -0.89 -4.61 -9.91
N SER A 64 -0.08 -5.66 -10.05
CA SER A 64 1.15 -5.62 -10.86
C SER A 64 0.82 -5.68 -12.35
N ASP A 65 -0.32 -6.28 -12.72
CA ASP A 65 -0.86 -6.23 -14.08
C ASP A 65 -1.38 -4.82 -14.41
N LYS A 66 -0.81 -4.23 -15.48
CA LYS A 66 -1.21 -2.92 -16.00
C LYS A 66 -2.69 -2.90 -16.42
N ASN A 67 -3.21 -3.99 -16.97
CA ASN A 67 -4.61 -4.08 -17.41
C ASN A 67 -5.57 -4.02 -16.23
N VAL A 68 -5.22 -4.69 -15.12
CA VAL A 68 -5.99 -4.63 -13.87
C VAL A 68 -6.02 -3.20 -13.34
N ARG A 69 -4.88 -2.50 -13.30
CA ARG A 69 -4.82 -1.10 -12.84
C ARG A 69 -5.68 -0.16 -13.69
N ILE A 70 -5.62 -0.25 -15.02
CA ILE A 70 -6.40 0.60 -15.92
C ILE A 70 -7.91 0.36 -15.73
N LYS A 71 -8.33 -0.91 -15.65
CA LYS A 71 -9.74 -1.26 -15.42
C LYS A 71 -10.23 -0.77 -14.07
N LEU A 72 -9.39 -0.84 -13.03
CA LEU A 72 -9.74 -0.37 -11.69
C LEU A 72 -9.92 1.16 -11.66
N ILE A 73 -9.04 1.91 -12.32
CA ILE A 73 -9.15 3.37 -12.43
C ILE A 73 -10.48 3.74 -13.11
N ALA A 74 -10.76 3.14 -14.28
CA ALA A 74 -12.00 3.41 -15.01
C ALA A 74 -13.25 3.07 -14.17
N LEU A 75 -13.23 1.95 -13.43
CA LEU A 75 -14.33 1.57 -12.54
C LEU A 75 -14.56 2.61 -11.44
N LEU A 76 -13.50 3.09 -10.79
CA LEU A 76 -13.60 4.08 -9.71
C LEU A 76 -14.12 5.43 -10.25
N GLU A 77 -13.62 5.87 -11.41
CA GLU A 77 -14.08 7.10 -12.07
C GLU A 77 -15.58 7.04 -12.42
N GLU A 78 -16.02 5.92 -13.00
CA GLU A 78 -17.42 5.69 -13.34
C GLU A 78 -18.32 5.60 -12.09
N PHE A 79 -17.85 4.95 -11.04
CA PHE A 79 -18.55 4.87 -9.77
C PHE A 79 -18.74 6.25 -9.13
N ASP A 80 -17.68 7.07 -9.10
CA ASP A 80 -17.72 8.43 -8.57
C ASP A 80 -18.65 9.34 -9.38
N ARG A 81 -18.70 9.15 -10.71
CA ARG A 81 -19.66 9.86 -11.57
C ARG A 81 -21.09 9.55 -11.17
N LEU A 82 -21.43 8.26 -11.03
CA LEU A 82 -22.77 7.83 -10.61
C LEU A 82 -23.14 8.34 -9.22
N GLN A 83 -22.19 8.39 -8.28
CA GLN A 83 -22.43 8.98 -6.96
C GLN A 83 -22.77 10.46 -7.05
N LYS A 84 -22.04 11.24 -7.86
CA LYS A 84 -22.31 12.68 -8.03
C LYS A 84 -23.67 12.94 -8.68
N ASP A 85 -24.07 12.12 -9.65
CA ASP A 85 -25.36 12.26 -10.32
C ASP A 85 -26.54 11.88 -9.42
N ARG A 86 -26.33 11.02 -8.41
CA ARG A 86 -27.35 10.68 -7.39
C ARG A 86 -27.73 11.85 -6.48
N PHE A 87 -26.88 12.87 -6.37
CA PHE A 87 -27.09 14.04 -5.52
C PHE A 87 -27.46 15.31 -6.32
N LYS A 88 -27.75 15.17 -7.63
CA LYS A 88 -28.38 16.20 -8.47
C LYS A 88 -29.86 15.91 -8.63
#